data_AF-A0A932XEZ2-F1
#
_entry.id   AF-A0A932XEZ2-F1
#
_cell.length_a   1.000
_cell.length_b   1.000
_cell.length_c   1.000
_cell.angle_alpha   90.00
_cell.angle_beta   90.00
_cell.angle_gamma   90.00
#
_symmetry.space_group_name_H-M   'P 1'
#
loop_
_entity.id
_entity.type
_entity.pdbx_description
1 polymer ?
#
loop_
_entity_poly.entity_id
_entity_poly.type
_entity_poly.pdbx_seq_one_letter_code
_entity_poly.pdbx_strand_id
1 'polypeptide(L)'
;MSRYTQREVAHAVLRLSARPMKAAEIVEVGRANRMLTGNVQASIDSLLSHEVGVPDSPFLRVKGGFGLKEWRDHPDPELRRLVREAEVERALRRWLTRVREVDAGLASAPSSDVLCIWTELCYRLGLADDGCALFARVHPDEVDPWLLKRAQWFAKLLSRQAS
;
A
#
# COMPACT_ATOMS: atom_id res chain seq x y z
N MET A 1 34.83 -11.35 8.24
CA MET A 1 33.74 -10.39 8.55
C MET A 1 33.14 -9.93 7.23
N SER A 2 31.82 -9.98 7.06
CA SER A 2 31.15 -9.36 5.91
C SER A 2 31.38 -7.85 5.97
N ARG A 3 31.81 -7.23 4.86
CA ARG A 3 31.97 -5.77 4.76
C ARG A 3 30.62 -5.02 4.70
N TYR A 4 29.52 -5.75 4.49
CA TYR A 4 28.19 -5.18 4.30
C TYR A 4 27.18 -5.80 5.27
N THR A 5 26.31 -4.96 5.81
CA THR A 5 25.09 -5.37 6.50
C THR A 5 24.09 -5.98 5.50
N GLN A 6 23.19 -6.84 5.98
CA GLN A 6 22.14 -7.42 5.12
C GLN A 6 21.28 -6.36 4.42
N ARG A 7 21.06 -5.21 5.09
CA ARG A 7 20.35 -4.06 4.55
C ARG A 7 21.10 -3.43 3.37
N GLU A 8 22.39 -3.17 3.54
CA GLU A 8 23.24 -2.63 2.47
C GLU A 8 23.34 -3.60 1.29
N VAL A 9 23.44 -4.91 1.54
CA VAL A 9 23.42 -5.90 0.45
C VAL A 9 22.10 -5.86 -0.30
N ALA A 10 20.96 -5.91 0.40
CA ALA A 10 19.67 -5.91 -0.27
C ALA A 10 19.46 -4.63 -1.10
N HIS A 11 19.85 -3.47 -0.56
CA HIS A 11 19.80 -2.21 -1.28
C HIS A 11 20.68 -2.24 -2.54
N ALA A 12 21.95 -2.63 -2.40
CA ALA A 12 22.90 -2.69 -3.50
C ALA A 12 22.45 -3.67 -4.59
N VAL A 13 21.98 -4.86 -4.21
CA VAL A 13 21.50 -5.89 -5.16
C VAL A 13 20.29 -5.38 -5.95
N LEU A 14 19.30 -4.79 -5.28
CA LEU A 14 18.13 -4.22 -5.97
C LEU A 14 18.52 -3.07 -6.89
N ARG A 15 19.43 -2.19 -6.44
CA ARG A 15 19.91 -1.06 -7.24
C ARG A 15 20.65 -1.53 -8.50
N LEU A 16 21.55 -2.50 -8.36
CA LEU A 16 22.33 -3.05 -9.48
C LEU A 16 21.47 -3.86 -10.45
N SER A 17 20.49 -4.60 -9.94
CA SER A 17 19.65 -5.47 -10.76
C SER A 17 18.53 -4.72 -11.49
N ALA A 18 18.18 -3.51 -11.02
CA ALA A 18 17.15 -2.64 -11.60
C ALA A 18 15.84 -3.39 -11.93
N ARG A 19 15.43 -4.32 -11.06
CA ARG A 19 14.19 -5.09 -11.19
C ARG A 19 13.67 -5.53 -9.83
N PRO A 20 12.35 -5.75 -9.68
CA PRO A 20 11.80 -6.39 -8.50
C PRO A 20 12.42 -7.76 -8.25
N MET A 21 12.70 -8.07 -6.98
CA MET A 21 13.29 -9.36 -6.59
C MET A 21 12.68 -9.89 -5.30
N LYS A 22 12.49 -11.20 -5.22
CA LYS A 22 12.18 -11.90 -3.96
C LYS A 22 13.43 -11.99 -3.09
N ALA A 23 13.25 -12.20 -1.78
CA ALA A 23 14.37 -12.33 -0.84
C ALA A 23 15.36 -13.44 -1.25
N ALA A 24 14.87 -14.56 -1.78
CA ALA A 24 15.71 -15.65 -2.29
C ALA A 24 16.66 -15.19 -3.41
N GLU A 25 16.13 -14.47 -4.40
CA GLU A 25 16.94 -13.95 -5.52
C GLU A 25 17.97 -12.92 -5.03
N ILE A 26 17.59 -12.09 -4.05
CA ILE A 26 18.52 -11.11 -3.46
C ILE A 26 19.70 -11.82 -2.78
N VAL A 27 19.42 -12.91 -2.06
CA VAL A 27 20.44 -13.74 -1.40
C VAL A 27 21.36 -14.39 -2.44
N GLU A 28 20.81 -14.92 -3.52
CA GLU A 28 21.57 -15.55 -4.61
C GLU A 28 22.53 -14.56 -5.26
N VAL A 29 22.04 -13.38 -5.66
CA VAL A 29 22.88 -12.33 -6.27
C VAL A 29 23.91 -11.80 -5.26
N GLY A 30 23.52 -11.62 -4.00
CA GLY A 30 24.43 -11.21 -2.93
C GLY A 30 25.56 -12.23 -2.70
N ARG A 31 25.28 -13.53 -2.78
CA ARG A 31 26.30 -14.60 -2.70
C ARG A 31 27.20 -14.62 -3.93
N ALA A 32 26.63 -14.52 -5.13
CA ALA A 32 27.38 -14.47 -6.38
C ALA A 32 28.40 -13.31 -6.39
N ASN A 33 28.05 -12.18 -5.76
CA ASN A 33 28.91 -11.01 -5.62
C ASN A 33 29.77 -11.01 -4.33
N ARG A 34 29.83 -12.13 -3.60
CA ARG A 34 30.60 -12.28 -2.34
C ARG A 34 30.24 -11.25 -1.25
N MET A 35 29.01 -10.72 -1.28
CA MET A 35 28.48 -9.77 -0.30
C MET A 35 27.83 -10.47 0.90
N LEU A 36 27.40 -11.72 0.74
CA LEU A 36 26.78 -12.54 1.78
C LEU A 36 27.49 -13.87 1.93
N THR A 37 27.46 -14.40 3.16
CA THR A 37 27.91 -15.75 3.50
C THR A 37 26.87 -16.42 4.41
N GLY A 38 26.83 -17.75 4.41
CA GLY A 38 25.91 -18.53 5.24
C GLY A 38 24.46 -18.56 4.76
N ASN A 39 23.59 -19.17 5.57
CA ASN A 39 22.16 -19.25 5.32
C ASN A 39 21.43 -18.05 5.96
N VAL A 40 21.24 -16.99 5.19
CA VAL A 40 20.68 -15.71 5.65
C VAL A 40 19.34 -15.38 5.01
N GLN A 41 18.72 -16.32 4.28
CA GLN A 41 17.50 -16.04 3.52
C GLN A 41 16.33 -15.62 4.41
N ALA A 42 16.06 -16.35 5.49
CA ALA A 42 15.00 -15.99 6.44
C ALA A 42 15.27 -14.62 7.10
N SER A 43 16.53 -14.32 7.39
CA SER A 43 16.95 -13.04 7.96
C SER A 43 16.70 -11.87 7.00
N ILE A 44 17.03 -12.04 5.71
CA ILE A 44 16.78 -11.02 4.68
C ILE A 44 15.28 -10.84 4.42
N ASP A 45 14.50 -11.93 4.37
CA ASP A 45 13.06 -11.83 4.16
C ASP A 45 12.36 -11.12 5.32
N SER A 46 12.75 -11.45 6.56
CA SER A 46 12.24 -10.77 7.77
C SER A 46 12.65 -9.29 7.78
N LEU A 47 13.91 -8.98 7.47
CA LEU A 47 14.41 -7.60 7.39
C LEU A 47 13.60 -6.80 6.38
N LEU A 48 13.47 -7.29 5.15
CA LEU A 48 12.79 -6.56 4.08
C LEU A 48 11.29 -6.44 4.37
N SER A 49 10.64 -7.48 4.91
CA SER A 49 9.24 -7.43 5.29
C SER A 49 8.96 -6.44 6.42
N HIS A 50 9.90 -6.27 7.35
CA HIS A 50 9.82 -5.21 8.36
C HIS A 50 10.05 -3.82 7.74
N GLU A 51 11.13 -3.67 6.98
CA GLU A 51 11.57 -2.41 6.38
C GLU A 51 10.50 -1.78 5.47
N VAL A 52 9.78 -2.56 4.64
CA VAL A 52 8.72 -2.02 3.78
C VAL A 52 7.58 -1.35 4.56
N GLY A 53 7.39 -1.71 5.83
CA GLY A 53 6.43 -1.08 6.74
C GLY A 53 6.88 0.28 7.29
N VAL A 54 8.19 0.54 7.32
CA VAL A 54 8.78 1.74 7.90
C VAL A 54 8.63 2.94 6.94
N PRO A 55 8.18 4.12 7.41
CA PRO A 55 7.99 5.31 6.55
C PRO A 55 9.25 5.75 5.80
N ASP A 56 10.41 5.71 6.44
CA ASP A 56 11.67 6.23 5.90
C ASP A 56 12.60 5.14 5.32
N SER A 57 12.13 3.90 5.29
CA SER A 57 12.90 2.82 4.65
C SER A 57 13.06 3.06 3.16
N PRO A 58 14.21 2.75 2.55
CA PRO A 58 14.38 2.86 1.10
C PRO A 58 13.63 1.74 0.35
N PHE A 59 13.14 0.72 1.04
CA PHE A 59 12.50 -0.44 0.43
C PHE A 59 11.00 -0.25 0.24
N LEU A 60 10.46 -0.87 -0.81
CA LEU A 60 9.04 -0.96 -1.09
C LEU A 60 8.67 -2.41 -1.42
N ARG A 61 7.45 -2.79 -1.06
CA ARG A 61 6.82 -3.98 -1.65
C ARG A 61 6.23 -3.56 -2.99
N VAL A 62 6.67 -4.20 -4.06
CA VAL A 62 6.18 -3.94 -5.43
C VAL A 62 5.68 -5.25 -6.04
N LYS A 63 4.97 -5.18 -7.17
CA LYS A 63 4.61 -6.39 -7.91
C LYS A 63 5.87 -7.18 -8.27
N GLY A 64 5.89 -8.46 -7.92
CA GLY A 64 7.02 -9.36 -8.17
C GLY A 64 8.03 -9.48 -7.02
N GLY A 65 7.98 -8.65 -5.98
CA GLY A 65 8.86 -8.79 -4.82
C GLY A 65 9.14 -7.49 -4.07
N PHE A 66 10.41 -7.24 -3.80
CA PHE A 66 10.92 -6.03 -3.18
C PHE A 66 11.53 -5.11 -4.24
N GLY A 67 11.40 -3.81 -4.01
CA GLY A 67 11.97 -2.76 -4.85
C GLY A 67 12.47 -1.58 -4.02
N LEU A 68 12.87 -0.51 -4.71
CA LEU A 68 13.43 0.68 -4.07
C LEU A 68 12.57 1.92 -4.34
N LYS A 69 12.47 2.81 -3.34
CA LYS A 69 11.81 4.12 -3.48
C LYS A 69 12.49 5.02 -4.50
N GLU A 70 13.82 4.96 -4.58
CA GLU A 70 14.59 5.76 -5.54
C GLU A 70 14.26 5.43 -7.00
N TRP A 71 13.58 4.31 -7.26
CA TRP A 71 13.08 4.00 -8.60
C TRP A 71 12.00 4.98 -9.11
N ARG A 72 11.45 5.83 -8.23
CA ARG A 72 10.53 6.91 -8.59
C ARG A 72 11.08 7.81 -9.69
N ASP A 73 12.38 8.09 -9.63
CA ASP A 73 13.08 8.99 -10.54
C ASP A 73 13.99 8.24 -11.51
N HIS A 74 13.83 6.90 -11.62
CA HIS A 74 14.65 6.08 -12.51
C HIS A 74 14.32 6.36 -13.98
N PRO A 75 15.29 6.31 -14.92
CA PRO A 75 15.03 6.53 -16.35
C PRO A 75 14.06 5.52 -16.98
N ASP A 76 14.02 4.29 -16.45
CA ASP A 76 13.08 3.25 -16.88
C ASP A 76 11.62 3.55 -16.44
N PRO A 77 10.67 3.75 -17.38
CA PRO A 77 9.27 4.00 -17.05
C PRO A 77 8.58 2.85 -16.31
N GLU A 78 8.99 1.60 -16.50
CA GLU A 78 8.37 0.45 -15.85
C GLU A 78 8.69 0.44 -14.35
N LEU A 79 9.92 0.77 -13.97
CA LEU A 79 10.31 0.91 -12.56
C LEU A 79 9.57 2.07 -11.88
N ARG A 80 9.40 3.21 -12.56
CA ARG A 80 8.58 4.32 -12.03
C ARG A 80 7.13 3.89 -11.82
N ARG A 81 6.56 3.13 -12.77
CA ARG A 81 5.21 2.59 -12.66
C ARG A 81 5.05 1.68 -11.46
N LEU A 82 5.98 0.75 -11.24
CA LEU A 82 5.97 -0.18 -10.11
C LEU A 82 6.00 0.55 -8.75
N VAL A 83 6.81 1.60 -8.63
CA VAL A 83 6.83 2.44 -7.42
C VAL A 83 5.48 3.12 -7.21
N ARG A 84 4.93 3.75 -8.26
CA ARG A 84 3.64 4.44 -8.17
C ARG A 84 2.51 3.50 -7.78
N GLU A 85 2.45 2.31 -8.38
CA GLU A 85 1.48 1.27 -8.04
C GLU A 85 1.60 0.84 -6.57
N ALA A 86 2.82 0.58 -6.09
CA ALA A 86 3.07 0.23 -4.70
C ALA A 86 2.67 1.34 -3.71
N GLU A 87 2.91 2.59 -4.05
CA GLU A 87 2.51 3.74 -3.23
C GLU A 87 0.99 3.89 -3.15
N VAL A 88 0.29 3.75 -4.28
CA VAL A 88 -1.17 3.74 -4.34
C VAL A 88 -1.73 2.58 -3.53
N GLU A 89 -1.20 1.38 -3.70
CA GLU A 89 -1.62 0.19 -2.96
C GLU A 89 -1.42 0.40 -1.45
N ARG A 90 -0.27 0.92 -1.02
CA ARG A 90 0.00 1.23 0.39
C ARG A 90 -0.94 2.30 0.94
N ALA A 91 -1.26 3.33 0.16
CA ALA A 91 -2.21 4.36 0.54
C ALA A 91 -3.63 3.77 0.71
N LEU A 92 -4.08 2.96 -0.25
CA LEU A 92 -5.38 2.29 -0.19
C LEU A 92 -5.49 1.32 0.98
N ARG A 93 -4.44 0.53 1.26
CA ARG A 93 -4.41 -0.37 2.43
C ARG A 93 -4.56 0.40 3.73
N ARG A 94 -3.80 1.49 3.91
CA ARG A 94 -3.90 2.35 5.11
C ARG A 94 -5.27 3.00 5.24
N TRP A 95 -5.82 3.50 4.14
CA TRP A 95 -7.15 4.07 4.11
C TRP A 95 -8.21 3.03 4.49
N LEU A 96 -8.16 1.82 3.92
CA LEU A 96 -9.10 0.74 4.24
C LEU A 96 -8.98 0.29 5.70
N THR A 97 -7.77 0.17 6.25
CA THR A 97 -7.57 -0.07 7.68
C THR A 97 -8.27 1.02 8.50
N ARG A 98 -8.07 2.30 8.14
CA ARG A 98 -8.70 3.41 8.84
C ARG A 98 -10.23 3.39 8.75
N VAL A 99 -10.78 3.08 7.57
CA VAL A 99 -12.24 2.91 7.36
C VAL A 99 -12.79 1.88 8.35
N ARG A 100 -12.15 0.71 8.44
CA ARG A 100 -12.58 -0.38 9.32
C ARG A 100 -12.40 -0.05 10.80
N GLU A 101 -11.35 0.66 11.17
CA GLU A 101 -11.18 1.17 12.54
C GLU A 101 -12.30 2.13 12.92
N VAL A 102 -12.68 3.04 12.00
CA VAL A 102 -13.79 3.97 12.23
C VAL A 102 -15.08 3.18 12.39
N ASP A 103 -15.37 2.25 11.48
CA ASP A 103 -16.56 1.41 11.54
C ASP A 103 -16.65 0.55 12.82
N ALA A 104 -15.52 0.01 13.27
CA ALA A 104 -15.44 -0.72 14.54
C ALA A 104 -15.50 0.19 15.79
N GLY A 105 -15.52 1.52 15.63
CA GLY A 105 -15.47 2.48 16.75
C GLY A 105 -14.11 2.55 17.45
N LEU A 106 -13.06 1.97 16.84
CA LEU A 106 -11.68 2.00 17.32
C LEU A 106 -10.96 3.32 16.98
N ALA A 107 -11.61 4.15 16.17
CA ALA A 107 -11.09 5.40 15.67
C ALA A 107 -12.18 6.46 15.61
N SER A 108 -11.82 7.70 15.93
CA SER A 108 -12.70 8.84 15.70
C SER A 108 -13.07 8.95 14.22
N ALA A 109 -14.36 9.07 13.95
CA ALA A 109 -14.86 9.34 12.61
C ALA A 109 -14.31 10.70 12.13
N PRO A 110 -13.95 10.82 10.85
CA PRO A 110 -13.67 12.12 10.25
C PRO A 110 -14.99 12.90 10.09
N SER A 111 -14.92 14.13 9.54
CA SER A 111 -16.11 14.91 9.27
C SER A 111 -17.07 14.21 8.29
N SER A 112 -18.33 14.58 8.34
CA SER A 112 -19.39 14.01 7.50
C SER A 112 -19.12 14.19 5.98
N ASP A 113 -18.43 15.27 5.57
CA ASP A 113 -17.94 15.44 4.20
C ASP A 113 -16.91 14.37 3.80
N VAL A 114 -15.95 14.08 4.68
CA VAL A 114 -14.93 13.05 4.43
C VAL A 114 -15.57 11.66 4.43
N LEU A 115 -16.55 11.41 5.29
CA LEU A 115 -17.34 10.18 5.27
C LEU A 115 -18.08 9.99 3.94
N CYS A 116 -18.64 11.06 3.35
CA CYS A 116 -19.23 10.98 2.01
C CYS A 116 -18.20 10.62 0.93
N ILE A 117 -17.00 11.19 0.98
CA ILE A 117 -15.91 10.87 0.05
C ILE A 117 -15.46 9.41 0.22
N TRP A 118 -15.28 8.94 1.45
CA TRP A 118 -14.89 7.55 1.73
C TRP A 118 -15.98 6.57 1.30
N THR A 119 -17.25 6.90 1.54
CA THR A 119 -18.41 6.12 1.11
C THR A 119 -18.38 5.91 -0.40
N GLU A 120 -18.19 6.98 -1.18
CA GLU A 120 -18.08 6.88 -2.63
C GLU A 120 -16.89 6.00 -3.05
N LEU A 121 -15.74 6.18 -2.42
CA LEU A 121 -14.55 5.40 -2.75
C LEU A 121 -14.77 3.91 -2.47
N CYS A 122 -15.41 3.56 -1.35
CA CYS A 122 -15.81 2.18 -1.05
C CYS A 122 -16.67 1.59 -2.18
N TYR A 123 -17.69 2.32 -2.63
CA TYR A 123 -18.55 1.88 -3.73
C TYR A 123 -17.80 1.70 -5.05
N ARG A 124 -16.90 2.63 -5.41
CA ARG A 124 -16.07 2.51 -6.62
C ARG A 124 -15.12 1.30 -6.59
N LEU A 125 -14.74 0.85 -5.39
CA LEU A 125 -13.86 -0.29 -5.17
C LEU A 125 -14.61 -1.60 -4.91
N GLY A 126 -15.95 -1.61 -5.00
CA GLY A 126 -16.78 -2.79 -4.74
C GLY A 126 -16.89 -3.18 -3.26
N LEU A 127 -16.55 -2.27 -2.34
CA LEU A 127 -16.63 -2.45 -0.90
C LEU A 127 -17.99 -1.94 -0.36
N ALA A 128 -19.08 -2.55 -0.84
CA ALA A 128 -20.43 -2.04 -0.57
C ALA A 128 -20.78 -2.02 0.94
N ASP A 129 -20.41 -3.07 1.68
CA ASP A 129 -20.70 -3.17 3.12
C ASP A 129 -19.98 -2.08 3.91
N ASP A 130 -18.67 -1.89 3.68
CA ASP A 130 -17.88 -0.80 4.27
C ASP A 130 -18.50 0.57 3.91
N GLY A 131 -18.93 0.75 2.65
CA GLY A 131 -19.56 1.98 2.18
C GLY A 131 -20.90 2.29 2.86
N CYS A 132 -21.77 1.30 3.03
CA CYS A 132 -23.04 1.43 3.74
C CYS A 132 -22.82 1.81 5.21
N ALA A 133 -21.86 1.15 5.87
CA ALA A 133 -21.57 1.38 7.27
C ALA A 133 -21.05 2.81 7.54
N LEU A 134 -20.18 3.32 6.65
CA LEU A 134 -19.72 4.72 6.71
C LEU A 134 -20.86 5.71 6.44
N PHE A 135 -21.71 5.44 5.45
CA PHE A 135 -22.80 6.33 5.09
C PHE A 135 -23.81 6.51 6.22
N ALA A 136 -24.08 5.45 7.00
CA ALA A 136 -24.97 5.50 8.15
C ALA A 136 -24.50 6.45 9.27
N ARG A 137 -23.21 6.84 9.25
CA ARG A 137 -22.60 7.76 10.23
C ARG A 137 -22.56 9.21 9.75
N VAL A 138 -23.00 9.49 8.53
CA VAL A 138 -23.06 10.84 7.98
C VAL A 138 -24.18 11.62 8.66
N HIS A 139 -23.86 12.80 9.22
CA HIS A 139 -24.85 13.75 9.72
C HIS A 139 -25.29 14.68 8.58
N PRO A 140 -26.53 14.55 8.04
CA PRO A 140 -26.94 15.26 6.83
C PRO A 140 -26.88 16.79 6.93
N ASP A 141 -27.06 17.32 8.13
CA ASP A 141 -27.07 18.77 8.40
C ASP A 141 -25.66 19.38 8.44
N GLU A 142 -24.62 18.54 8.45
CA GLU A 142 -23.21 18.94 8.55
C GLU A 142 -22.44 18.72 7.24
N VAL A 143 -23.13 18.35 6.15
CA VAL A 143 -22.51 17.99 4.86
C VAL A 143 -22.94 18.92 3.76
N ASP A 144 -22.02 19.20 2.85
CA ASP A 144 -22.37 19.85 1.59
C ASP A 144 -23.49 19.07 0.87
N PRO A 145 -24.65 19.68 0.57
CA PRO A 145 -25.79 18.97 -0.03
C PRO A 145 -25.48 18.24 -1.34
N TRP A 146 -24.49 18.70 -2.11
CA TRP A 146 -24.04 18.03 -3.32
C TRP A 146 -23.25 16.75 -2.99
N LEU A 147 -22.37 16.77 -1.99
CA LEU A 147 -21.66 15.56 -1.53
C LEU A 147 -22.62 14.50 -1.01
N LEU A 148 -23.61 14.91 -0.21
CA LEU A 148 -24.63 14.00 0.31
C LEU A 148 -25.42 13.34 -0.82
N LYS A 149 -25.92 14.12 -1.79
CA LYS A 149 -26.64 13.59 -2.96
C LYS A 149 -25.78 12.64 -3.80
N ARG A 150 -24.51 12.97 -3.98
CA ARG A 150 -23.56 12.14 -4.74
C ARG A 150 -23.32 10.79 -4.06
N ALA A 151 -23.09 10.77 -2.75
CA ALA A 151 -22.93 9.53 -1.98
C ALA A 151 -24.19 8.65 -2.04
N GLN A 152 -25.38 9.25 -1.91
CA GLN A 152 -26.67 8.56 -2.06
C GLN A 152 -26.85 7.95 -3.46
N TRP A 153 -26.39 8.64 -4.51
CA TRP A 153 -26.47 8.14 -5.87
C TRP A 153 -25.65 6.86 -6.06
N PHE A 154 -24.41 6.82 -5.53
CA PHE A 154 -23.57 5.62 -5.60
C PHE A 154 -24.18 4.43 -4.83
N ALA A 155 -24.75 4.68 -3.64
CA ALA A 155 -25.46 3.64 -2.89
C ALA A 155 -26.67 3.06 -3.67
N LYS A 156 -27.42 3.93 -4.35
CA LYS A 156 -28.56 3.52 -5.19
C LYS A 156 -28.15 2.78 -6.47
N LEU A 157 -27.01 3.14 -7.06
CA LEU A 157 -26.56 2.52 -8.31
C LEU A 157 -26.17 1.05 -8.10
N LEU A 158 -25.57 0.72 -6.96
CA LEU A 158 -25.05 -0.62 -6.67
C LEU A 158 -26.10 -1.57 -6.08
N SER A 159 -27.08 -1.06 -5.34
CA SER A 159 -28.25 -1.87 -4.94
C SER A 159 -29.05 -2.40 -6.15
N ARG A 160 -29.00 -1.71 -7.29
CA ARG A 160 -29.62 -2.14 -8.56
C ARG A 160 -28.79 -3.14 -9.36
N GLN A 161 -27.49 -3.28 -9.10
CA GLN A 161 -26.63 -4.26 -9.77
C GLN A 161 -26.60 -5.61 -9.04
N ALA A 162 -27.10 -5.66 -7.80
CA ALA A 162 -27.23 -6.88 -6.99
C ALA A 162 -28.62 -7.54 -7.10
N SER A 163 -29.52 -6.99 -7.91
CA SER A 163 -30.86 -7.52 -8.24
C SER A 163 -30.88 -8.08 -9.66
#